data_AF-A0A0L9TTE7-F1
#
_entry.id   AF-A0A0L9TTE7-F1
#
_cell.length_a   1.000
_cell.length_b   1.000
_cell.length_c   1.000
_cell.angle_alpha   90.00
_cell.angle_beta   90.00
_cell.angle_gamma   90.00
#
_symmetry.space_group_name_H-M   'P 1'
#
loop_
_entity.id
_entity.type
_entity.pdbx_description
1 polymer ?
#
loop_
_entity_poly.entity_id
_entity_poly.type
_entity_poly.pdbx_seq_one_letter_code
_entity_poly.pdbx_strand_id
1 'polypeptide(L)'
;MINAPGPCVLFATPGMISGGFSLEVFKQWAVSENNLVTLPGYCVAGTIGHKLMSDKRAKVDLDAKTRIDVRCQVHQLAFSPHTDSKGIMDLVNFLTPKHVILVHGEKHKMASLKEKIHSEFGIQCYDPANNETICISSTHSVNAEASDTFIRSCLSPNFTFQKCSSADACNSTTIGKSLMPMVQVEDERVSEGVFVVERGKKPKIVHKDELLLMLEEQKHDTMSGTF
;
A
#
# COMPACT_ATOMS: atom_id res chain seq x y z
N MET A 1 -7.43 32.00 -37.41
CA MET A 1 -8.19 32.30 -36.18
C MET A 1 -7.37 33.05 -35.13
N ILE A 2 -6.11 32.65 -34.85
CA ILE A 2 -5.28 33.32 -33.82
C ILE A 2 -5.05 34.82 -34.11
N ASN A 3 -5.07 35.22 -35.37
CA ASN A 3 -4.86 36.61 -35.82
C ASN A 3 -6.17 37.34 -36.16
N ALA A 4 -7.32 36.86 -35.70
CA ALA A 4 -8.58 37.56 -35.93
C ALA A 4 -8.58 38.91 -35.19
N PRO A 5 -9.00 40.01 -35.83
CA PRO A 5 -9.03 41.32 -35.18
C PRO A 5 -10.13 41.40 -34.11
N GLY A 6 -9.83 42.06 -32.99
CA GLY A 6 -10.77 42.30 -31.88
C GLY A 6 -10.60 41.35 -30.68
N PRO A 7 -11.28 41.66 -29.55
CA PRO A 7 -11.25 40.81 -28.37
C PRO A 7 -11.97 39.49 -28.63
N CYS A 8 -11.36 38.38 -28.23
CA CYS A 8 -11.97 37.06 -28.35
C CYS A 8 -11.65 36.19 -27.13
N VAL A 9 -12.46 35.16 -26.92
CA VAL A 9 -12.22 34.12 -25.92
C VAL A 9 -11.90 32.83 -26.67
N LEU A 10 -10.72 32.27 -26.39
CA LEU A 10 -10.25 31.05 -27.02
C LEU A 10 -10.12 29.93 -25.99
N PHE A 11 -10.83 28.84 -26.24
CA PHE A 11 -10.62 27.59 -25.53
C PHE A 11 -9.61 26.74 -26.30
N ALA A 12 -8.47 26.48 -25.68
CA ALA A 12 -7.40 25.71 -26.31
C ALA A 12 -7.04 24.49 -25.44
N THR A 13 -6.76 23.37 -26.11
CA THR A 13 -6.30 22.13 -25.50
C THR A 13 -4.84 21.87 -25.86
N PRO A 14 -4.09 21.16 -25.00
CA PRO A 14 -4.41 20.68 -23.64
C PRO A 14 -4.35 21.78 -22.57
N GLY A 15 -5.13 21.61 -21.49
CA GLY A 15 -5.37 22.63 -20.46
C GLY A 15 -4.17 22.99 -19.56
N MET A 16 -3.11 22.19 -19.55
CA MET A 16 -1.86 22.47 -18.81
C MET A 16 -0.77 23.12 -19.68
N ILE A 17 -1.09 23.46 -20.94
CA ILE A 17 -0.17 24.07 -21.91
C ILE A 17 1.08 23.20 -22.11
N SER A 18 0.92 21.88 -22.14
CA SER A 18 2.04 20.94 -22.31
C SER A 18 2.53 20.80 -23.75
N GLY A 19 1.72 21.19 -24.74
CA GLY A 19 2.03 21.05 -26.16
C GLY A 19 0.85 21.45 -27.05
N GLY A 20 0.93 21.18 -28.35
CA GLY A 20 -0.17 21.37 -29.30
C GLY A 20 -0.67 22.82 -29.43
N PHE A 21 -1.96 22.97 -29.73
CA PHE A 21 -2.56 24.25 -30.07
C PHE A 21 -2.56 25.25 -28.90
N SER A 22 -2.78 24.81 -27.66
CA SER A 22 -2.69 25.69 -26.50
C SER A 22 -1.29 26.27 -26.31
N LEU A 23 -0.24 25.49 -26.59
CA LEU A 23 1.13 25.97 -26.55
C LEU A 23 1.39 26.99 -27.67
N GLU A 24 0.99 26.70 -28.91
CA GLU A 24 1.20 27.60 -30.06
C GLU A 24 0.56 28.97 -29.86
N VAL A 25 -0.68 29.00 -29.38
CA VAL A 25 -1.39 30.22 -29.02
C VAL A 25 -0.65 30.94 -27.90
N PHE A 26 -0.25 30.21 -26.86
CA PHE A 26 0.47 30.78 -25.73
C PHE A 26 1.77 31.45 -26.18
N LYS A 27 2.53 30.88 -27.13
CA LYS A 27 3.76 31.51 -27.65
C LYS A 27 3.51 32.88 -28.25
N GLN A 28 2.38 33.07 -28.93
CA GLN A 28 2.05 34.33 -29.60
C GLN A 28 1.42 35.34 -28.64
N TRP A 29 0.56 34.87 -27.74
CA TRP A 29 -0.28 35.75 -26.91
C TRP A 29 0.34 36.10 -25.55
N ALA A 30 1.28 35.31 -25.05
CA ALA A 30 1.89 35.55 -23.74
C ALA A 30 2.69 36.87 -23.66
N VAL A 31 3.16 37.39 -24.80
CA VAL A 31 4.01 38.60 -24.89
C VAL A 31 3.19 39.89 -24.74
N SER A 32 1.86 39.83 -24.81
CA SER A 32 1.00 41.02 -24.67
C SER A 32 0.40 41.10 -23.28
N GLU A 33 0.53 42.26 -22.63
CA GLU A 33 -0.06 42.55 -21.31
C GLU A 33 -1.59 42.71 -21.33
N ASN A 34 -2.16 42.95 -22.52
CA ASN A 34 -3.61 43.06 -22.72
C ASN A 34 -4.32 41.69 -22.72
N ASN A 35 -3.54 40.60 -22.72
CA ASN A 35 -4.07 39.25 -22.77
C ASN A 35 -4.18 38.66 -21.35
N LEU A 36 -5.17 37.80 -21.17
CA LEU A 36 -5.39 37.01 -19.96
C LEU A 36 -5.33 35.53 -20.32
N VAL A 37 -4.48 34.79 -19.63
CA VAL A 37 -4.41 33.32 -19.70
C VAL A 37 -5.02 32.74 -18.44
N THR A 38 -6.11 32.00 -18.61
CA THR A 38 -6.82 31.36 -17.51
C THR A 38 -6.54 29.86 -17.51
N LEU A 39 -6.01 29.33 -16.41
CA LEU A 39 -5.80 27.90 -16.20
C LEU A 39 -7.00 27.32 -15.44
N PRO A 40 -7.72 26.33 -15.99
CA PRO A 40 -8.99 25.88 -15.42
C PRO A 40 -8.86 24.99 -14.18
N GLY A 41 -7.66 24.55 -13.81
CA GLY A 41 -7.49 23.64 -12.68
C GLY A 41 -6.04 23.38 -12.30
N TYR A 42 -5.82 22.27 -11.59
CA TYR A 42 -4.50 21.85 -11.14
C TYR A 42 -3.57 21.54 -12.31
N CYS A 43 -2.36 22.11 -12.28
CA CYS A 43 -1.31 21.85 -13.24
C CYS A 43 -0.22 20.99 -12.60
N VAL A 44 0.08 19.85 -13.24
CA VAL A 44 1.10 18.91 -12.77
C VAL A 44 2.49 19.54 -12.84
N ALA A 45 3.32 19.27 -11.84
CA ALA A 45 4.71 19.71 -11.81
C ALA A 45 5.46 19.33 -13.09
N GLY A 46 6.26 20.25 -13.62
CA GLY A 46 6.98 20.08 -14.89
C GLY A 46 6.22 20.62 -16.13
N THR A 47 4.91 20.83 -16.04
CA THR A 47 4.15 21.51 -17.11
C THR A 47 4.41 23.00 -17.14
N ILE A 48 4.18 23.63 -18.29
CA ILE A 48 4.29 25.08 -18.46
C ILE A 48 3.23 25.80 -17.61
N GLY A 49 1.99 25.27 -17.56
CA GLY A 49 0.95 25.78 -16.66
C GLY A 49 1.39 25.85 -15.19
N HIS A 50 2.06 24.81 -14.70
CA HIS A 50 2.59 24.81 -13.33
C HIS A 50 3.71 25.85 -13.14
N LYS A 51 4.64 25.98 -14.10
CA LYS A 51 5.71 26.99 -14.05
C LYS A 51 5.13 28.41 -14.01
N LEU A 52 4.09 28.69 -14.78
CA LEU A 52 3.43 30.00 -14.80
C LEU A 52 2.84 30.39 -13.43
N MET A 53 2.32 29.41 -12.70
CA MET A 53 1.75 29.63 -11.37
C MET A 53 2.81 29.76 -10.29
N SER A 54 3.83 28.90 -10.33
CA SER A 54 4.84 28.82 -9.27
C SER A 54 5.86 29.95 -9.32
N ASP A 55 6.30 30.35 -10.53
CA ASP A 55 7.48 31.21 -10.62
C ASP A 55 7.16 32.72 -10.64
N LYS A 56 5.94 33.17 -10.97
CA LYS A 56 5.61 34.61 -11.22
C LYS A 56 6.64 35.34 -12.10
N ARG A 57 7.51 34.61 -12.80
CA ARG A 57 8.61 35.18 -13.58
C ARG A 57 8.02 35.67 -14.88
N ALA A 58 8.50 36.84 -15.31
CA ALA A 58 8.21 37.38 -16.63
C ALA A 58 8.76 36.50 -17.77
N LYS A 59 9.52 35.42 -17.50
CA LYS A 59 10.15 34.59 -18.55
C LYS A 59 9.97 33.10 -18.28
N VAL A 60 9.49 32.38 -19.29
CA VAL A 60 9.34 30.93 -19.27
C VAL A 60 10.15 30.29 -20.39
N ASP A 61 11.01 29.36 -20.00
CA ASP A 61 11.82 28.56 -20.92
C ASP A 61 10.99 27.35 -21.37
N LEU A 62 10.64 27.33 -22.65
CA LEU A 62 9.93 26.21 -23.27
C LEU A 62 10.90 25.11 -23.71
N ASP A 63 12.00 25.51 -24.34
CA ASP A 63 13.06 24.65 -24.87
C ASP A 63 14.42 25.33 -24.70
N ALA A 64 15.53 24.60 -24.90
CA ALA A 64 16.89 25.13 -24.82
C ALA A 64 17.16 26.34 -25.74
N LYS A 65 16.32 26.56 -26.76
CA LYS A 65 16.43 27.66 -27.73
C LYS A 65 15.28 28.67 -27.67
N THR A 66 14.19 28.38 -26.95
CA THR A 66 12.96 29.18 -27.01
C THR A 66 12.58 29.68 -25.62
N ARG A 67 12.79 30.98 -25.40
CA ARG A 67 12.36 31.70 -24.20
C ARG A 67 11.23 32.65 -24.55
N ILE A 68 10.18 32.65 -23.75
CA ILE A 68 9.03 33.56 -23.92
C ILE A 68 9.01 34.55 -22.77
N ASP A 69 8.88 35.83 -23.12
CA ASP A 69 8.59 36.90 -22.17
C ASP A 69 7.07 36.92 -21.91
N VAL A 70 6.66 36.37 -20.78
CA VAL A 70 5.28 36.31 -20.31
C VAL A 70 4.93 37.63 -19.65
N ARG A 71 4.19 38.47 -20.37
CA ARG A 71 3.65 39.75 -19.90
C ARG A 71 2.13 39.73 -19.71
N CYS A 72 1.46 38.72 -20.26
CA CYS A 72 0.04 38.51 -20.05
C CYS A 72 -0.29 38.24 -18.58
N GLN A 73 -1.48 38.60 -18.14
CA GLN A 73 -1.99 38.20 -16.84
C GLN A 73 -2.26 36.70 -16.85
N VAL A 74 -1.89 35.99 -15.78
CA VAL A 74 -2.19 34.57 -15.63
C VAL A 74 -3.02 34.34 -14.38
N HIS A 75 -4.17 33.70 -14.53
CA HIS A 75 -5.08 33.42 -13.44
C HIS A 75 -5.43 31.94 -13.40
N GLN A 76 -5.39 31.33 -12.21
CA GLN A 76 -5.83 29.95 -12.03
C GLN A 76 -7.22 29.94 -11.40
N LEU A 77 -8.15 29.29 -12.09
CA LEU A 77 -9.45 28.98 -11.56
C LEU A 77 -9.42 27.59 -10.94
N ALA A 78 -9.97 27.45 -9.75
CA ALA A 78 -10.08 26.17 -9.06
C ALA A 78 -11.36 25.42 -9.49
N PHE A 79 -11.57 25.22 -10.79
CA PHE A 79 -12.62 24.32 -11.29
C PHE A 79 -12.14 22.88 -11.24
N SER A 80 -11.97 22.36 -10.03
CA SER A 80 -11.63 20.96 -9.83
C SER A 80 -12.88 20.17 -9.46
N PRO A 81 -13.20 19.07 -10.16
CA PRO A 81 -14.20 18.12 -9.70
C PRO A 81 -13.68 17.26 -8.53
N HIS A 82 -12.47 17.53 -8.01
CA HIS A 82 -11.91 16.81 -6.89
C HIS A 82 -12.49 17.31 -5.57
N THR A 83 -12.78 16.37 -4.69
CA THR A 83 -13.23 16.65 -3.32
C THR A 83 -12.15 17.41 -2.56
N ASP A 84 -12.55 18.41 -1.80
CA ASP A 84 -11.67 19.15 -0.91
C ASP A 84 -11.31 18.33 0.34
N SER A 85 -10.39 18.85 1.16
CA SER A 85 -10.01 18.16 2.39
C SER A 85 -11.20 17.97 3.32
N LYS A 86 -12.15 18.91 3.35
CA LYS A 86 -13.32 18.82 4.22
C LYS A 86 -14.23 17.66 3.80
N GLY A 87 -14.56 17.55 2.51
CA GLY A 87 -15.39 16.45 2.01
C GLY A 87 -14.74 15.08 2.21
N ILE A 88 -13.40 14.99 2.14
CA ILE A 88 -12.69 13.74 2.47
C ILE A 88 -12.83 13.41 3.97
N MET A 89 -12.66 14.39 4.86
CA MET A 89 -12.82 14.18 6.30
C MET A 89 -14.27 13.80 6.67
N ASP A 90 -15.25 14.45 6.05
CA ASP A 90 -16.67 14.13 6.22
C ASP A 90 -16.98 12.69 5.77
N LEU A 91 -16.38 12.24 4.67
CA LEU A 91 -16.50 10.86 4.18
C LEU A 91 -15.87 9.85 5.14
N VAL A 92 -14.67 10.13 5.66
CA VAL A 92 -13.99 9.27 6.65
C VAL A 92 -14.83 9.17 7.93
N ASN A 93 -15.38 10.29 8.39
CA ASN A 93 -16.26 10.33 9.55
C ASN A 93 -17.54 9.53 9.32
N PHE A 94 -18.14 9.63 8.13
CA PHE A 94 -19.36 8.89 7.79
C PHE A 94 -19.14 7.37 7.72
N LEU A 95 -18.01 6.93 7.16
CA LEU A 95 -17.74 5.50 6.97
C LEU A 95 -17.13 4.83 8.22
N THR A 96 -16.45 5.59 9.09
CA THR A 96 -15.72 5.06 10.26
C THR A 96 -14.84 3.84 9.92
N PRO A 97 -13.95 3.92 8.91
CA PRO A 97 -13.15 2.78 8.49
C PRO A 97 -12.10 2.39 9.54
N LYS A 98 -11.72 1.11 9.57
CA LYS A 98 -10.62 0.63 10.45
C LYS A 98 -9.24 1.11 10.00
N HIS A 99 -9.04 1.23 8.69
CA HIS A 99 -7.79 1.66 8.07
C HIS A 99 -8.08 2.55 6.86
N VAL A 100 -7.26 3.58 6.65
CA VAL A 100 -7.34 4.49 5.48
C VAL A 100 -6.01 4.46 4.74
N ILE A 101 -6.05 4.41 3.41
CA ILE A 101 -4.85 4.49 2.57
C ILE A 101 -5.02 5.67 1.62
N LEU A 102 -4.13 6.64 1.72
CA LEU A 102 -4.06 7.81 0.85
C LEU A 102 -3.20 7.48 -0.37
N VAL A 103 -3.78 7.71 -1.54
CA VAL A 103 -3.13 7.49 -2.84
C VAL A 103 -3.38 8.69 -3.75
N HIS A 104 -2.64 8.79 -4.86
CA HIS A 104 -2.84 9.82 -5.89
C HIS A 104 -2.91 11.26 -5.36
N GLY A 105 -1.90 11.68 -4.60
CA GLY A 105 -1.76 13.06 -4.13
C GLY A 105 -0.31 13.52 -4.04
N GLU A 106 -0.11 14.81 -3.81
CA GLU A 106 1.21 15.35 -3.50
C GLU A 106 1.66 14.87 -2.12
N LYS A 107 2.92 14.42 -2.01
CA LYS A 107 3.49 13.85 -0.77
C LYS A 107 3.23 14.71 0.47
N HIS A 108 3.48 16.02 0.39
CA HIS A 108 3.29 16.94 1.52
C HIS A 108 1.83 17.10 1.91
N LYS A 109 0.92 17.17 0.93
CA LYS A 109 -0.53 17.30 1.18
C LYS A 109 -1.11 16.00 1.75
N MET A 110 -0.65 14.84 1.26
CA MET A 110 -1.05 13.54 1.80
C MET A 110 -0.56 13.35 3.23
N ALA A 111 0.69 13.70 3.53
CA ALA A 111 1.22 13.64 4.90
C ALA A 111 0.40 14.52 5.87
N SER A 112 0.07 15.74 5.44
CA SER A 112 -0.78 16.65 6.24
C SER A 112 -2.19 16.09 6.45
N LEU A 113 -2.78 15.46 5.43
CA LEU A 113 -4.10 14.86 5.52
C LEU A 113 -4.11 13.60 6.41
N LYS A 114 -3.07 12.78 6.32
CA LYS A 114 -2.84 11.61 7.19
C LYS A 114 -2.79 12.02 8.65
N GLU A 115 -2.02 13.06 8.97
CA GLU A 115 -1.90 13.57 10.33
C GLU A 115 -3.25 14.08 10.86
N LYS A 116 -4.03 14.79 10.02
CA LYS A 116 -5.39 15.21 10.39
C LYS A 116 -6.32 14.04 10.65
N ILE A 117 -6.36 13.04 9.77
CA ILE A 117 -7.20 11.85 9.94
C ILE A 117 -6.84 11.11 11.23
N HIS A 118 -5.55 10.99 11.51
CA HIS A 118 -5.07 10.33 12.72
C HIS A 118 -5.43 11.13 13.98
N SER A 119 -5.25 12.45 13.96
CA SER A 119 -5.51 13.32 15.11
C SER A 119 -7.00 13.46 15.44
N GLU A 120 -7.86 13.55 14.43
CA GLU A 120 -9.30 13.76 14.63
C GLU A 120 -10.07 12.46 14.91
N PHE A 121 -9.71 11.37 14.24
CA PHE A 121 -10.48 10.11 14.31
C PHE A 121 -9.75 8.97 15.01
N GLY A 122 -8.44 9.09 15.28
CA GLY A 122 -7.64 7.99 15.85
C GLY A 122 -7.50 6.78 14.92
N ILE A 123 -7.79 6.95 13.61
CA ILE A 123 -7.76 5.86 12.62
C ILE A 123 -6.33 5.68 12.10
N GLN A 124 -5.94 4.44 11.84
CA GLN A 124 -4.67 4.12 11.19
C GLN A 124 -4.72 4.51 9.71
N CYS A 125 -3.95 5.53 9.37
CA CYS A 125 -3.86 6.07 8.02
C CYS A 125 -2.47 5.84 7.43
N TYR A 126 -2.41 5.41 6.17
CA TYR A 126 -1.18 5.10 5.44
C TYR A 126 -1.07 5.94 4.16
N ASP A 127 0.14 6.26 3.75
CA ASP A 127 0.48 7.01 2.54
C ASP A 127 1.68 6.37 1.83
N PRO A 128 1.52 5.14 1.31
CA PRO A 128 2.63 4.35 0.79
C PRO A 128 3.29 5.02 -0.41
N ALA A 129 4.61 4.89 -0.49
CA ALA A 129 5.36 5.21 -1.69
C ALA A 129 5.07 4.20 -2.82
N ASN A 130 5.41 4.56 -4.06
CA ASN A 130 5.34 3.63 -5.17
C ASN A 130 6.22 2.40 -4.88
N ASN A 131 5.66 1.21 -5.12
CA ASN A 131 6.27 -0.10 -4.80
C ASN A 131 6.39 -0.43 -3.31
N GLU A 132 5.74 0.33 -2.43
CA GLU A 132 5.64 -0.03 -1.01
C GLU A 132 4.45 -0.97 -0.79
N THR A 133 4.69 -2.03 -0.01
CA THR A 133 3.67 -3.01 0.36
C THR A 133 3.22 -2.75 1.79
N ILE A 134 1.92 -2.58 1.99
CA ILE A 134 1.31 -2.46 3.33
C ILE A 134 0.63 -3.79 3.67
N CYS A 135 0.98 -4.36 4.82
CA CYS A 135 0.28 -5.51 5.37
C CYS A 135 -0.79 -5.04 6.36
N ILE A 136 -2.06 -5.26 6.01
CA ILE A 136 -3.19 -5.01 6.91
C ILE A 136 -3.69 -6.36 7.40
N SER A 137 -3.61 -6.59 8.71
CA SER A 137 -4.12 -7.81 9.32
C SER A 137 -5.64 -7.85 9.19
N SER A 138 -6.12 -8.80 8.40
CA SER A 138 -7.56 -9.05 8.29
C SER A 138 -8.07 -9.71 9.56
N THR A 139 -9.25 -9.29 10.01
CA THR A 139 -9.99 -9.93 11.11
C THR A 139 -10.85 -11.10 10.64
N HIS A 140 -10.69 -11.56 9.40
CA HIS A 140 -11.41 -12.74 8.90
C HIS A 140 -10.98 -14.01 9.63
N SER A 141 -11.69 -14.31 10.71
CA SER A 141 -11.72 -15.63 11.31
C SER A 141 -12.59 -16.52 10.42
N VAL A 142 -11.98 -17.53 9.80
CA VAL A 142 -12.72 -18.55 9.08
C VAL A 142 -13.02 -19.68 10.07
N ASN A 143 -14.30 -19.96 10.31
CA ASN A 143 -14.70 -21.12 11.10
C ASN A 143 -14.37 -22.38 10.31
N ALA A 144 -13.36 -23.13 10.76
CA ALA A 144 -12.99 -24.42 10.22
C ALA A 144 -13.51 -25.54 11.14
N GLU A 145 -14.04 -26.61 10.55
CA GLU A 145 -14.41 -27.81 11.29
C GLU A 145 -13.15 -28.66 11.53
N ALA A 146 -12.94 -29.13 12.76
CA ALA A 146 -11.84 -30.02 13.10
C ALA A 146 -12.37 -31.45 13.23
N SER A 147 -11.63 -32.42 12.70
CA SER A 147 -11.93 -33.84 12.91
C SER A 147 -11.67 -34.24 14.37
N ASP A 148 -12.49 -35.16 14.89
CA ASP A 148 -12.35 -35.72 16.24
C ASP A 148 -10.97 -36.33 16.47
N THR A 149 -10.39 -36.94 15.44
CA THR A 149 -9.07 -37.58 15.50
C THR A 149 -7.95 -36.55 15.57
N PHE A 150 -8.11 -35.42 14.88
CA PHE A 150 -7.20 -34.28 15.00
C PHE A 150 -7.28 -33.67 16.40
N ILE A 151 -8.49 -33.46 16.94
CA ILE A 151 -8.67 -32.94 18.31
C ILE A 151 -8.03 -33.88 19.34
N ARG A 152 -8.23 -35.20 19.22
CA ARG A 152 -7.61 -36.19 20.11
C ARG A 152 -6.08 -36.17 20.04
N SER A 153 -5.52 -36.01 18.84
CA SER A 153 -4.07 -35.87 18.62
C SER A 153 -3.51 -34.59 19.27
N CYS A 154 -4.26 -33.49 19.26
CA CYS A 154 -3.89 -32.26 19.96
C CYS A 154 -3.91 -32.41 21.49
N LEU A 155 -4.73 -33.34 22.02
CA LEU A 155 -4.89 -33.58 23.46
C LEU A 155 -3.87 -34.59 24.01
N SER A 156 -3.16 -35.34 23.15
CA SER A 156 -2.08 -36.22 23.59
C SER A 156 -0.79 -35.42 23.85
N PRO A 157 -0.24 -35.44 25.08
CA PRO A 157 1.01 -34.76 25.37
C PRO A 157 2.18 -35.50 24.74
N ASN A 158 2.89 -34.85 23.82
CA ASN A 158 4.16 -35.32 23.30
C ASN A 158 5.28 -34.72 24.16
N PHE A 159 5.66 -35.41 25.23
CA PHE A 159 6.81 -35.01 26.04
C PHE A 159 8.10 -35.43 25.34
N THR A 160 8.90 -34.46 24.93
CA THR A 160 10.25 -34.71 24.41
C THR A 160 11.20 -34.80 25.59
N PHE A 161 11.71 -36.00 25.88
CA PHE A 161 12.67 -36.20 26.96
C PHE A 161 14.09 -35.95 26.45
N GLN A 162 14.65 -34.77 26.74
CA GLN A 162 16.03 -34.49 26.36
C GLN A 162 16.99 -35.00 27.43
N LYS A 163 17.88 -35.93 27.05
CA LYS A 163 18.94 -36.42 27.94
C LYS A 163 20.14 -35.48 27.81
N CYS A 164 20.42 -34.70 28.86
CA CYS A 164 21.56 -33.79 28.87
C CYS A 164 22.87 -34.61 28.94
N SER A 165 23.54 -34.85 27.81
CA SER A 165 24.94 -35.26 27.81
C SER A 165 25.78 -33.99 27.96
N SER A 166 26.21 -33.71 29.18
CA SER A 166 27.17 -32.65 29.46
C SER A 166 28.50 -32.95 28.76
N ALA A 167 28.71 -32.36 27.60
CA ALA A 167 30.00 -32.23 26.94
C ALA A 167 30.15 -30.81 26.39
N ASP A 168 29.91 -29.81 27.24
CA ASP A 168 30.48 -28.48 27.06
C ASP A 168 31.20 -28.10 28.36
N ALA A 169 32.50 -27.92 28.24
CA ALA A 169 33.40 -27.56 29.32
C ALA A 169 33.09 -26.15 29.81
N CYS A 170 32.77 -26.00 31.10
CA CYS A 170 33.00 -24.77 31.81
C CYS A 170 33.52 -25.09 33.23
N ASN A 171 34.73 -24.61 33.50
CA ASN A 171 35.41 -24.72 34.77
C ASN A 171 34.62 -24.01 35.88
N SER A 172 34.12 -24.73 36.88
CA SER A 172 34.16 -24.25 38.26
C SER A 172 33.98 -25.38 39.27
N THR A 173 34.83 -25.32 40.28
CA THR A 173 35.02 -26.27 41.37
C THR A 173 33.82 -26.29 42.32
N THR A 174 33.30 -27.48 42.69
CA THR A 174 32.94 -27.85 44.08
C THR A 174 32.40 -29.27 44.17
N ILE A 175 32.64 -29.88 45.34
CA ILE A 175 32.67 -31.30 45.64
C ILE A 175 31.26 -31.85 45.95
N GLY A 176 30.95 -33.02 45.38
CA GLY A 176 30.08 -34.05 45.97
C GLY A 176 28.56 -33.87 45.87
N LYS A 177 27.93 -34.63 44.96
CA LYS A 177 26.62 -35.31 45.15
C LYS A 177 26.32 -36.20 43.92
N SER A 178 25.70 -37.34 44.20
CA SER A 178 25.28 -38.39 43.25
C SER A 178 24.70 -37.82 41.94
N LEU A 179 25.28 -38.22 40.80
CA LEU A 179 24.82 -37.86 39.46
C LEU A 179 23.54 -38.66 39.14
N MET A 180 22.37 -38.14 39.51
CA MET A 180 21.11 -38.56 38.90
C MET A 180 20.96 -37.78 37.59
N PRO A 181 20.72 -38.43 36.44
CA PRO A 181 20.49 -37.71 35.20
C PRO A 181 19.19 -36.90 35.34
N MET A 182 19.31 -35.57 35.36
CA MET A 182 18.17 -34.67 35.40
C MET A 182 17.51 -34.69 34.02
N VAL A 183 16.36 -35.34 33.91
CA VAL A 183 15.54 -35.33 32.69
C VAL A 183 14.77 -34.02 32.68
N GLN A 184 15.13 -33.10 31.78
CA GLN A 184 14.31 -31.92 31.50
C GLN A 184 13.17 -32.34 30.56
N VAL A 185 11.95 -31.93 30.91
CA VAL A 185 10.74 -32.14 30.11
C VAL A 185 10.30 -30.77 29.62
N GLU A 186 10.40 -30.54 28.31
CA GLU A 186 9.84 -29.36 27.66
C GLU A 186 8.51 -29.74 26.99
N ASP A 187 7.51 -28.87 27.16
CA ASP A 187 6.18 -29.02 26.58
C ASP A 187 6.10 -28.25 25.26
N GLU A 188 6.64 -28.83 24.18
CA GLU A 188 6.52 -28.30 22.82
C GLU A 188 5.30 -28.93 22.11
N ARG A 189 4.09 -28.57 22.55
CA ARG A 189 2.84 -28.98 21.88
C ARG A 189 2.76 -28.42 20.45
N VAL A 190 3.30 -29.16 19.49
CA VAL A 190 3.11 -28.92 18.06
C VAL A 190 2.11 -29.95 17.54
N SER A 191 0.91 -29.48 17.19
CA SER A 191 -0.12 -30.32 16.55
C SER A 191 -0.03 -30.17 15.04
N GLU A 192 0.26 -31.27 14.35
CA GLU A 192 0.35 -31.29 12.89
C GLU A 192 -0.94 -31.84 12.29
N GLY A 193 -1.48 -31.14 11.29
CA GLY A 193 -2.69 -31.55 10.57
C GLY A 193 -2.70 -31.01 9.15
N VAL A 194 -3.63 -31.51 8.35
CA VAL A 194 -3.82 -31.04 6.98
C VAL A 194 -5.06 -30.15 6.92
N PHE A 195 -4.91 -28.97 6.30
CA PHE A 195 -6.01 -28.05 6.07
C PHE A 195 -6.61 -28.27 4.68
N VAL A 196 -7.85 -28.77 4.63
CA VAL A 196 -8.57 -29.10 3.40
C VAL A 196 -9.60 -28.00 3.10
N VAL A 197 -9.49 -27.42 1.91
CA VAL A 197 -10.41 -26.38 1.41
C VAL A 197 -11.01 -26.86 0.10
N GLU A 198 -12.27 -27.27 0.13
CA GLU A 198 -13.05 -27.66 -1.06
C GLU A 198 -14.01 -26.54 -1.49
N ARG A 199 -14.21 -26.38 -2.81
CA ARG A 199 -15.17 -25.40 -3.35
C ARG A 199 -16.59 -25.74 -2.88
N GLY A 200 -17.19 -24.82 -2.12
CA GLY A 200 -18.59 -24.92 -1.67
C GLY A 200 -18.80 -25.67 -0.35
N LYS A 201 -17.74 -26.17 0.29
CA LYS A 201 -17.80 -26.77 1.64
C LYS A 201 -17.05 -25.90 2.64
N LYS A 202 -17.38 -26.05 3.93
CA LYS A 202 -16.62 -25.40 5.00
C LYS A 202 -15.21 -25.99 5.05
N PRO A 203 -14.18 -25.18 5.34
CA PRO A 203 -12.82 -25.67 5.47
C PRO A 203 -12.71 -26.62 6.65
N LYS A 204 -11.90 -27.67 6.50
CA LYS A 204 -11.71 -28.71 7.51
C LYS A 204 -10.24 -28.90 7.87
N ILE A 205 -9.96 -29.11 9.15
CA ILE A 205 -8.65 -29.54 9.64
C ILE A 205 -8.75 -31.02 10.00
N VAL A 206 -7.90 -31.83 9.38
CA VAL A 206 -7.93 -33.30 9.49
C VAL A 206 -6.56 -33.84 9.88
N HIS A 207 -6.55 -34.99 10.55
CA HIS A 207 -5.29 -35.67 10.85
C HIS A 207 -4.69 -36.26 9.57
N LYS A 208 -3.36 -36.39 9.51
CA LYS A 208 -2.65 -36.91 8.30
C LYS A 208 -3.21 -38.27 7.84
N ASP A 209 -3.61 -39.13 8.77
CA ASP A 209 -4.12 -40.47 8.49
C ASP A 209 -5.56 -40.49 7.94
N GLU A 210 -6.35 -39.46 8.21
CA GLU A 210 -7.73 -39.37 7.73
C GLU A 210 -7.84 -38.78 6.32
N LEU A 211 -6.78 -38.10 5.87
CA LEU A 211 -6.75 -37.47 4.55
C LEU A 211 -7.02 -38.49 3.44
N LEU A 212 -6.40 -39.68 3.53
CA LEU A 212 -6.55 -40.77 2.58
C LEU A 212 -7.98 -41.32 2.55
N LEU A 213 -8.65 -41.39 3.71
CA LEU A 213 -10.03 -41.81 3.81
C LEU A 213 -11.00 -40.77 3.24
N MET A 214 -10.67 -39.48 3.38
CA MET A 214 -11.50 -38.39 2.86
C MET A 214 -11.36 -38.15 1.35
N LEU A 215 -10.19 -38.43 0.78
CA LEU A 215 -9.93 -38.24 -0.64
C LEU A 215 -10.31 -39.46 -1.51
N GLU A 216 -10.65 -40.60 -0.90
CA GLU A 216 -10.94 -41.87 -1.60
C GLU A 216 -9.83 -42.32 -2.59
N GLU A 217 -8.59 -41.86 -2.38
CA GLU A 217 -7.46 -42.11 -3.27
C GLU A 217 -6.44 -43.09 -2.67
N GLN A 218 -5.76 -43.86 -3.52
CA GLN A 218 -4.71 -44.79 -3.08
C GLN A 218 -3.38 -44.06 -2.88
N LYS A 219 -2.74 -44.28 -1.73
CA LYS A 219 -1.41 -43.76 -1.40
C LYS A 219 -0.39 -44.18 -2.47
N HIS A 220 0.15 -43.21 -3.20
CA HIS A 220 1.26 -43.42 -4.14
C HIS A 220 2.59 -43.10 -3.48
N ASP A 221 3.33 -44.13 -3.07
CA ASP A 221 4.68 -43.97 -2.53
C ASP A 221 5.69 -43.87 -3.68
N THR A 222 6.28 -42.69 -3.86
CA THR A 222 7.35 -42.44 -4.83
C THR A 222 8.69 -42.52 -4.13
N MET A 223 9.53 -43.52 -4.47
CA MET A 223 10.92 -43.55 -4.03
C MET A 223 11.76 -42.65 -4.95
N SER A 224 12.38 -41.61 -4.38
CA SER A 224 13.42 -40.85 -5.06
C SER A 224 14.76 -41.52 -4.80
N GLY A 225 15.33 -42.15 -5.83
CA GLY A 225 16.70 -42.65 -5.79
C GLY A 225 17.66 -41.55 -6.19
N THR A 226 18.57 -41.17 -5.31
CA THR A 226 19.73 -40.35 -5.65
C THR A 226 20.75 -41.21 -6.40
N PHE A 227 21.14 -40.78 -7.60
CA PHE A 227 22.28 -41.31 -8.35
C PHE A 227 23.61 -40.87 -7.74
#